data_AF-A0A1S3F318-F1
#
_entry.id   AF-A0A1S3F318-F1
#
_cell.length_a   1.000
_cell.length_b   1.000
_cell.length_c   1.000
_cell.angle_alpha   90.00
_cell.angle_beta   90.00
_cell.angle_gamma   90.00
#
_symmetry.space_group_name_H-M   'P 1'
#
loop_
_entity.id
_entity.type
_entity.pdbx_description
1 polymer ?
#
loop_
_entity_poly.entity_id
_entity_poly.type
_entity_poly.pdbx_seq_one_letter_code
_entity_poly.pdbx_strand_id
1 'polypeptide(L)'
;MIGAGPCQSPLDCPHKPVFLGTWLWHPAPEETLRFTGCAGLPPCEQGKVSTVSAGNCRRGLISDLHKDPEPRGPLRGSPAGVVFEGEGRMMCDKAETHTKEVRWQKVLYERQPFPDNYVDRRFLEELQKNIYARKYQYWAVVFESSVVVQQLCSVCVFVVIWWYMDEGLLAPHWLFGMGLASSVVGYVLFDLVDGGDGRRRSGRTRWDDLKSALVFVTFTYGFSPVLKTLTESVSTDTVYAMSVFMLLGHLIFFDYGANAAIVSSTLSLNMAIFASVCLASRLPRSLHAFIMVTFAIQIFALWPMLQKKLKAFTPRSYVGVTLLFALSALGGLLSISGVGAVLFALLLISISCLCPFYLIRLQLLKENIHGPWDEAEIKEDLSRFLS
;
A
#
# COMPACT_ATOMS: atom_id res chain seq x y z
N MET A 1 39.31 -14.57 -40.20
CA MET A 1 39.51 -14.68 -38.74
C MET A 1 38.24 -15.26 -38.15
N ILE A 2 38.30 -16.56 -37.86
CA ILE A 2 37.55 -17.41 -36.90
C ILE A 2 36.20 -16.81 -36.42
N GLY A 3 35.01 -17.30 -36.72
CA GLY A 3 34.56 -18.70 -36.88
C GLY A 3 33.73 -19.10 -35.66
N ALA A 4 32.43 -18.81 -35.66
CA ALA A 4 31.51 -19.17 -34.57
C ALA A 4 31.03 -20.63 -34.72
N GLY A 5 31.18 -21.43 -33.66
CA GLY A 5 30.60 -22.76 -33.50
C GLY A 5 30.22 -23.02 -32.03
N PRO A 6 29.26 -23.92 -31.73
CA PRO A 6 28.52 -23.90 -30.46
C PRO A 6 28.85 -25.05 -29.47
N CYS A 7 28.32 -24.88 -28.24
CA CYS A 7 28.10 -25.83 -27.13
C CYS A 7 29.28 -26.24 -26.22
N GLN A 8 29.20 -25.89 -24.91
CA GLN A 8 29.17 -26.81 -23.74
C GLN A 8 29.22 -26.04 -22.39
N SER A 9 28.73 -26.69 -21.34
CA SER A 9 28.18 -26.17 -20.08
C SER A 9 29.22 -26.06 -18.92
N PRO A 10 28.87 -25.97 -17.61
CA PRO A 10 29.02 -24.74 -16.81
C PRO A 10 29.85 -24.94 -15.52
N LEU A 11 30.94 -24.21 -15.28
CA LEU A 11 31.61 -24.23 -13.96
C LEU A 11 32.26 -22.87 -13.61
N ASP A 12 32.18 -22.58 -12.31
CA ASP A 12 32.93 -21.61 -11.50
C ASP A 12 32.47 -20.15 -11.40
N CYS A 13 31.73 -19.88 -10.32
CA CYS A 13 31.73 -18.59 -9.61
C CYS A 13 32.25 -18.79 -8.18
N PRO A 14 33.04 -17.85 -7.63
CA PRO A 14 33.75 -18.04 -6.37
C PRO A 14 32.83 -17.87 -5.14
N HIS A 15 33.14 -18.64 -4.11
CA HIS A 15 32.51 -18.66 -2.79
C HIS A 15 32.38 -17.25 -2.17
N LYS A 16 31.15 -16.87 -1.79
CA LYS A 16 30.86 -15.82 -0.80
C LYS A 16 30.41 -16.46 0.51
N PRO A 17 30.77 -15.89 1.68
CA PRO A 17 30.48 -16.49 2.98
C PRO A 17 28.98 -16.48 3.29
N VAL A 18 28.50 -17.62 3.78
CA VAL A 18 27.09 -17.88 4.13
C VAL A 18 26.81 -17.34 5.54
N PHE A 19 25.89 -16.38 5.65
CA PHE A 19 25.32 -15.93 6.92
C PHE A 19 23.87 -16.44 7.07
N LEU A 20 23.46 -16.65 8.31
CA LEU A 20 22.29 -17.39 8.84
C LEU A 20 20.88 -16.99 8.34
N GLY A 21 20.74 -16.09 7.35
CA GLY A 21 19.47 -15.55 6.85
C GLY A 21 18.98 -16.11 5.51
N THR A 22 19.78 -16.91 4.79
CA THR A 22 19.49 -17.30 3.39
C THR A 22 18.63 -18.55 3.25
N TRP A 23 18.23 -19.19 4.35
CA TRP A 23 17.48 -20.46 4.31
C TRP A 23 15.97 -20.29 4.15
N LEU A 24 15.42 -19.08 4.30
CA LEU A 24 13.96 -18.94 4.33
C LEU A 24 13.33 -18.82 2.94
N TRP A 25 13.78 -17.98 2.01
CA TRP A 25 13.11 -17.84 0.71
C TRP A 25 14.05 -17.28 -0.36
N HIS A 26 14.17 -17.98 -1.49
CA HIS A 26 14.62 -17.36 -2.73
C HIS A 26 13.43 -16.57 -3.31
N PRO A 27 13.53 -15.25 -3.53
CA PRO A 27 12.58 -14.58 -4.41
C PRO A 27 12.87 -15.05 -5.84
N ALA A 28 11.85 -15.59 -6.52
CA ALA A 28 11.89 -15.81 -7.96
C ALA A 28 11.95 -14.44 -8.67
N PRO A 29 12.63 -14.34 -9.83
CA PRO A 29 12.73 -13.09 -10.57
C PRO A 29 11.37 -12.66 -11.11
N GLU A 30 11.14 -11.34 -11.18
CA GLU A 30 9.97 -10.77 -11.86
C GLU A 30 9.94 -11.23 -13.32
N GLU A 31 8.96 -12.06 -13.68
CA GLU A 31 8.60 -12.30 -15.08
C GLU A 31 7.41 -11.42 -15.48
N THR A 32 7.79 -10.43 -16.28
CA THR A 32 7.04 -9.80 -17.35
C THR A 32 5.97 -10.71 -17.97
N LEU A 33 4.72 -10.26 -17.92
CA LEU A 33 3.60 -10.81 -18.68
C LEU A 33 3.89 -10.77 -20.19
N ARG A 34 4.35 -11.90 -20.75
CA ARG A 34 4.28 -12.15 -22.19
C ARG A 34 2.84 -12.44 -22.58
N PHE A 35 2.22 -11.50 -23.31
CA PHE A 35 1.05 -11.80 -24.12
C PHE A 35 1.47 -12.72 -25.27
N THR A 36 1.07 -13.99 -25.21
CA THR A 36 1.11 -14.90 -26.36
C THR A 36 0.02 -14.50 -27.35
N GLY A 37 0.44 -13.89 -28.46
CA GLY A 37 -0.43 -13.64 -29.61
C GLY A 37 -0.88 -14.95 -30.26
N CYS A 38 -2.18 -15.11 -30.42
CA CYS A 38 -2.75 -16.02 -31.40
C CYS A 38 -2.70 -15.33 -32.77
N ALA A 39 -1.79 -15.78 -33.63
CA ALA A 39 -1.79 -15.47 -35.05
C ALA A 39 -2.51 -16.57 -35.82
N GLY A 40 -3.43 -16.20 -36.71
CA GLY A 40 -3.92 -17.08 -37.77
C GLY A 40 -5.33 -16.75 -38.27
N LEU A 41 -5.43 -15.89 -39.31
CA LEU A 41 -6.27 -15.99 -40.53
C LEU A 41 -6.39 -14.60 -41.24
N PRO A 42 -6.62 -14.55 -42.58
CA PRO A 42 -5.96 -13.63 -43.52
C PRO A 42 -6.82 -12.38 -43.90
N PRO A 43 -6.29 -11.41 -44.69
CA PRO A 43 -6.90 -10.10 -44.86
C PRO A 43 -7.93 -10.09 -46.01
N CYS A 44 -9.03 -9.37 -45.81
CA CYS A 44 -9.91 -8.92 -46.90
C CYS A 44 -9.85 -7.39 -47.00
N GLU A 45 -9.45 -6.95 -48.18
CA GLU A 45 -9.33 -5.56 -48.60
C GLU A 45 -10.68 -4.99 -49.10
N GLN A 46 -10.79 -3.66 -49.05
CA GLN A 46 -11.67 -2.76 -49.82
C GLN A 46 -13.13 -2.55 -49.39
N GLY A 47 -13.46 -1.28 -49.11
CA GLY A 47 -14.83 -0.80 -48.90
C GLY A 47 -14.90 0.70 -48.60
N LYS A 48 -14.83 1.50 -49.66
CA LYS A 48 -14.91 2.97 -49.73
C LYS A 48 -16.30 3.49 -49.29
N VAL A 49 -16.35 4.76 -48.85
CA VAL A 49 -17.41 5.79 -49.11
C VAL A 49 -18.34 6.25 -47.96
N SER A 50 -18.30 7.58 -47.76
CA SER A 50 -19.38 8.55 -47.45
C SER A 50 -19.62 9.11 -46.04
N THR A 51 -19.26 10.40 -45.97
CA THR A 51 -19.92 11.53 -45.30
C THR A 51 -21.46 11.51 -45.31
N VAL A 52 -22.09 11.81 -44.16
CA VAL A 52 -23.46 12.33 -43.99
C VAL A 52 -23.46 13.21 -42.72
N SER A 53 -23.48 14.54 -42.85
CA SER A 53 -24.63 15.46 -42.96
C SER A 53 -25.32 15.78 -41.63
N ALA A 54 -25.43 17.10 -41.40
CA ALA A 54 -26.03 17.77 -40.27
C ALA A 54 -27.56 17.61 -40.23
N GLY A 55 -28.12 17.59 -39.00
CA GLY A 55 -29.55 17.54 -38.75
C GLY A 55 -29.93 18.26 -37.45
N ASN A 56 -30.22 19.55 -37.59
CA ASN A 56 -31.20 20.38 -36.84
C ASN A 56 -31.84 19.84 -35.55
N CYS A 57 -31.79 20.65 -34.47
CA CYS A 57 -32.91 20.74 -33.52
C CYS A 57 -33.10 22.20 -33.02
N ARG A 58 -34.34 22.69 -33.14
CA ARG A 58 -34.85 24.04 -32.81
C ARG A 58 -34.90 24.28 -31.30
N ARG A 59 -34.46 25.46 -30.83
CA ARG A 59 -35.27 26.66 -30.48
C ARG A 59 -36.26 26.44 -29.32
N GLY A 60 -35.89 26.94 -28.15
CA GLY A 60 -36.78 27.23 -27.01
C GLY A 60 -36.31 28.52 -26.34
N LEU A 61 -37.18 29.53 -26.35
CA LEU A 61 -36.98 30.93 -26.00
C LEU A 61 -37.55 31.17 -24.59
N ILE A 62 -36.81 31.77 -23.66
CA ILE A 62 -37.36 32.47 -22.48
C ILE A 62 -36.51 33.72 -22.23
N SER A 63 -37.22 34.84 -22.05
CA SER A 63 -36.75 36.23 -22.02
C SER A 63 -36.30 36.74 -20.64
N ASP A 64 -35.40 37.74 -20.70
CA ASP A 64 -35.23 38.97 -19.89
C ASP A 64 -35.17 38.95 -18.34
N LEU A 65 -34.09 39.50 -17.76
CA LEU A 65 -34.04 40.77 -17.00
C LEU A 65 -32.65 41.02 -16.33
N HIS A 66 -32.36 42.31 -16.00
CA HIS A 66 -31.16 42.91 -15.35
C HIS A 66 -29.95 43.16 -16.27
N LYS A 67 -29.64 44.36 -16.80
CA LYS A 67 -29.56 45.77 -16.30
C LYS A 67 -28.28 46.06 -15.50
N ASP A 68 -27.21 46.40 -16.22
CA ASP A 68 -26.00 47.06 -15.70
C ASP A 68 -26.17 48.59 -15.66
N PRO A 69 -25.51 49.31 -14.73
CA PRO A 69 -25.28 50.74 -14.84
C PRO A 69 -23.82 51.10 -15.18
N GLU A 70 -23.69 52.08 -16.07
CA GLU A 70 -22.50 52.90 -16.35
C GLU A 70 -21.92 53.57 -15.09
N PRO A 71 -20.67 54.08 -15.20
CA PRO A 71 -20.46 55.48 -14.82
C PRO A 71 -19.67 56.30 -15.84
N ARG A 72 -20.13 57.54 -16.04
CA ARG A 72 -19.54 58.63 -16.84
C ARG A 72 -18.47 59.40 -16.07
N GLY A 73 -17.53 60.01 -16.80
CA GLY A 73 -16.78 61.21 -16.39
C GLY A 73 -15.53 61.50 -17.25
N PRO A 74 -15.03 62.76 -17.32
CA PRO A 74 -15.36 63.64 -18.45
C PRO A 74 -14.18 64.34 -19.18
N LEU A 75 -14.46 64.73 -20.44
CA LEU A 75 -14.15 65.97 -21.18
C LEU A 75 -12.78 66.70 -21.04
N ARG A 76 -12.08 66.82 -22.18
CA ARG A 76 -11.29 67.97 -22.69
C ARG A 76 -10.86 67.61 -24.12
N GLY A 77 -10.88 68.41 -25.17
CA GLY A 77 -11.24 69.79 -25.48
C GLY A 77 -10.83 69.99 -26.95
N SER A 78 -11.64 70.66 -27.77
CA SER A 78 -11.27 71.10 -29.13
C SER A 78 -10.53 72.46 -29.04
N PRO A 79 -9.73 72.89 -30.04
CA PRO A 79 -10.35 73.60 -31.16
C PRO A 79 -9.69 73.40 -32.55
N ALA A 80 -10.55 73.51 -33.57
CA ALA A 80 -10.42 74.22 -34.85
C ALA A 80 -9.12 74.22 -35.68
N GLY A 81 -9.26 73.96 -37.00
CA GLY A 81 -8.30 74.44 -37.99
C GLY A 81 -8.40 73.86 -39.41
N VAL A 82 -9.15 74.56 -40.27
CA VAL A 82 -8.88 74.88 -41.69
C VAL A 82 -8.70 73.73 -42.72
N VAL A 83 -9.60 73.74 -43.71
CA VAL A 83 -9.52 73.04 -45.00
C VAL A 83 -8.59 73.80 -45.94
N PHE A 84 -7.62 73.12 -46.53
CA PHE A 84 -7.01 73.50 -47.82
C PHE A 84 -6.97 72.26 -48.72
N GLU A 85 -7.60 72.39 -49.87
CA GLU A 85 -7.48 71.49 -51.02
C GLU A 85 -6.04 71.52 -51.56
N GLY A 86 -5.49 70.34 -51.81
CA GLY A 86 -4.15 70.16 -52.35
C GLY A 86 -4.01 68.75 -52.88
N GLU A 87 -4.25 68.62 -54.18
CA GLU A 87 -4.15 67.40 -54.97
C GLU A 87 -2.76 66.78 -54.86
N GLY A 88 -2.71 65.56 -54.34
CA GLY A 88 -1.47 64.81 -54.12
C GLY A 88 -1.80 63.37 -53.82
N ARG A 89 -2.09 62.61 -54.88
CA ARG A 89 -2.31 61.16 -54.83
C ARG A 89 -1.01 60.48 -54.37
N MET A 90 -0.87 60.29 -53.07
CA MET A 90 -0.05 59.22 -52.52
C MET A 90 -1.02 58.20 -51.95
N MET A 91 -1.23 57.11 -52.69
CA MET A 91 -1.79 55.89 -52.11
C MET A 91 -0.82 55.47 -51.01
N CYS A 92 -1.06 55.92 -49.79
CA CYS A 92 -0.77 55.07 -48.64
C CYS A 92 -1.80 53.96 -48.73
N ASP A 93 -1.38 52.80 -49.24
CA ASP A 93 -2.06 51.56 -48.94
C ASP A 93 -2.25 51.53 -47.41
N LYS A 94 -3.48 51.85 -46.97
CA LYS A 94 -3.98 51.32 -45.71
C LYS A 94 -4.08 49.84 -45.96
N ALA A 95 -2.96 49.14 -45.81
CA ALA A 95 -3.01 47.79 -45.30
C ALA A 95 -3.78 47.93 -43.98
N GLU A 96 -5.06 47.58 -44.01
CA GLU A 96 -5.69 47.03 -42.82
C GLU A 96 -4.83 45.82 -42.46
N THR A 97 -3.77 46.05 -41.69
CA THR A 97 -3.19 45.02 -40.87
C THR A 97 -4.31 44.65 -39.93
N HIS A 98 -5.08 43.65 -40.35
CA HIS A 98 -5.77 42.74 -39.49
C HIS A 98 -4.67 42.15 -38.60
N THR A 99 -4.27 42.90 -37.57
CA THR A 99 -3.34 42.47 -36.56
C THR A 99 -4.09 41.35 -35.87
N LYS A 100 -3.89 40.12 -36.33
CA LYS A 100 -4.35 38.93 -35.60
C LYS A 100 -3.79 39.11 -34.21
N GLU A 101 -4.65 39.33 -33.24
CA GLU A 101 -4.25 39.33 -31.85
C GLU A 101 -3.56 37.99 -31.59
N VAL A 102 -2.24 38.03 -31.42
CA VAL A 102 -1.45 36.84 -31.14
C VAL A 102 -1.82 36.45 -29.73
N ARG A 103 -2.60 35.39 -29.59
CA ARG A 103 -3.00 34.88 -28.29
C ARG A 103 -1.82 34.12 -27.68
N TRP A 104 -1.54 34.38 -26.40
CA TRP A 104 -0.55 33.64 -25.63
C TRP A 104 -0.89 32.14 -25.61
N GLN A 105 0.14 31.31 -25.80
CA GLN A 105 0.03 29.85 -25.79
C GLN A 105 0.96 29.26 -24.74
N LYS A 106 0.52 28.21 -24.05
CA LYS A 106 1.30 27.56 -22.99
C LYS A 106 2.28 26.54 -23.57
N VAL A 107 3.26 27.03 -24.31
CA VAL A 107 4.27 26.22 -25.00
C VAL A 107 5.65 26.68 -24.54
N LEU A 108 6.42 25.79 -23.89
CA LEU A 108 7.72 26.13 -23.32
C LEU A 108 8.81 26.37 -24.38
N TYR A 109 8.68 25.75 -25.56
CA TYR A 109 9.72 25.73 -26.59
C TYR A 109 9.57 26.80 -27.68
N GLU A 110 8.42 27.48 -27.75
CA GLU A 110 8.13 28.44 -28.83
C GLU A 110 8.28 29.88 -28.34
N ARG A 111 8.99 30.72 -29.12
CA ARG A 111 9.14 32.14 -28.80
C ARG A 111 7.88 32.91 -29.14
N GLN A 112 7.36 33.65 -28.17
CA GLN A 112 6.13 34.41 -28.30
C GLN A 112 6.35 35.90 -27.96
N PRO A 113 5.52 36.83 -28.48
CA PRO A 113 5.67 38.26 -28.25
C PRO A 113 5.14 38.71 -26.87
N PHE A 114 5.48 37.95 -25.83
CA PHE A 114 5.10 38.20 -24.44
C PHE A 114 6.36 38.17 -23.57
N PRO A 115 6.44 38.99 -22.51
CA PRO A 115 7.56 38.92 -21.57
C PRO A 115 7.58 37.56 -20.86
N ASP A 116 8.77 37.11 -20.43
CA ASP A 116 8.97 35.79 -19.80
C ASP A 116 8.11 35.57 -18.54
N ASN A 117 7.73 36.65 -17.87
CA ASN A 117 6.92 36.70 -16.66
C ASN A 117 5.45 37.07 -16.94
N TYR A 118 4.99 36.94 -18.18
CA TYR A 118 3.59 37.10 -18.55
C TYR A 118 2.74 35.93 -18.02
N VAL A 119 1.61 36.26 -17.37
CA VAL A 119 0.60 35.29 -16.91
C VAL A 119 -0.72 35.62 -17.60
N ASP A 120 -1.32 34.63 -18.29
CA ASP A 120 -2.60 34.81 -18.97
C ASP A 120 -3.75 35.04 -17.97
N ARG A 121 -4.78 35.81 -18.37
CA ARG A 121 -5.95 36.10 -17.52
C ARG A 121 -6.73 34.83 -17.15
N ARG A 122 -6.67 33.80 -18.01
CA ARG A 122 -7.31 32.50 -17.80
C ARG A 122 -6.63 31.63 -16.75
N PHE A 123 -5.45 32.02 -16.27
CA PHE A 123 -4.69 31.26 -15.28
C PHE A 123 -5.49 30.91 -14.02
N LEU A 124 -6.25 31.89 -13.49
CA LEU A 124 -7.12 31.68 -12.33
C LEU A 124 -8.44 30.98 -12.70
N GLU A 125 -8.83 30.98 -13.96
CA GLU A 125 -10.00 30.24 -14.45
C GLU A 125 -9.71 28.74 -14.58
N GLU A 126 -8.45 28.38 -14.82
CA GLU A 126 -7.97 26.99 -14.91
C GLU A 126 -7.72 26.33 -13.53
N LEU A 127 -7.93 27.07 -12.45
CA LEU A 127 -7.82 26.56 -11.08
C LEU A 127 -8.92 25.55 -10.78
N GLN A 128 -8.51 24.32 -10.48
CA GLN A 128 -9.42 23.24 -10.14
C GLN A 128 -9.14 22.77 -8.73
N LYS A 129 -10.18 22.64 -7.91
CA LYS A 129 -10.04 22.09 -6.56
C LYS A 129 -10.41 20.62 -6.56
N ASN A 130 -9.61 19.80 -5.87
CA ASN A 130 -9.97 18.43 -5.48
C ASN A 130 -10.29 17.48 -6.65
N ILE A 131 -9.63 17.63 -7.81
CA ILE A 131 -9.84 16.78 -9.00
C ILE A 131 -9.71 15.29 -8.65
N TYR A 132 -8.67 14.91 -7.90
CA TYR A 132 -8.35 13.51 -7.57
C TYR A 132 -8.80 13.09 -6.16
N ALA A 133 -9.85 13.71 -5.62
CA ALA A 133 -10.34 13.38 -4.27
C ALA A 133 -11.00 11.99 -4.22
N ARG A 134 -10.25 10.99 -3.75
CA ARG A 134 -10.74 9.61 -3.57
C ARG A 134 -11.70 9.50 -2.40
N LYS A 135 -13.00 9.28 -2.63
CA LYS A 135 -13.99 9.12 -1.56
C LYS A 135 -13.83 7.76 -0.86
N TYR A 136 -13.51 7.77 0.44
CA TYR A 136 -13.46 6.55 1.24
C TYR A 136 -14.85 6.16 1.74
N GLN A 137 -15.20 4.87 1.62
CA GLN A 137 -16.39 4.31 2.25
C GLN A 137 -16.05 3.89 3.68
N TYR A 138 -16.84 4.32 4.67
CA TYR A 138 -16.56 4.05 6.10
C TYR A 138 -16.27 2.57 6.38
N TRP A 139 -17.18 1.69 5.97
CA TRP A 139 -17.05 0.24 6.19
C TRP A 139 -15.85 -0.39 5.48
N ALA A 140 -15.42 0.16 4.35
CA ALA A 140 -14.21 -0.31 3.68
C ALA A 140 -12.97 0.06 4.49
N VAL A 141 -12.90 1.27 5.05
CA VAL A 141 -11.76 1.68 5.90
C VAL A 141 -11.74 0.90 7.22
N VAL A 142 -12.92 0.62 7.81
CA VAL A 142 -13.03 -0.26 8.99
C VAL A 142 -12.51 -1.65 8.65
N PHE A 143 -12.90 -2.22 7.51
CA PHE A 143 -12.40 -3.52 7.05
C PHE A 143 -10.88 -3.51 6.84
N GLU A 144 -10.29 -2.44 6.29
CA GLU A 144 -8.84 -2.34 6.15
C GLU A 144 -8.11 -2.18 7.50
N SER A 145 -8.70 -1.43 8.44
CA SER A 145 -8.14 -1.25 9.80
C SER A 145 -8.10 -2.54 10.63
N SER A 146 -8.89 -3.55 10.25
CA SER A 146 -8.94 -4.84 10.94
C SER A 146 -7.59 -5.58 10.96
N VAL A 147 -6.71 -5.32 9.98
CA VAL A 147 -5.36 -5.90 9.95
C VAL A 147 -4.53 -5.42 11.15
N VAL A 148 -4.71 -4.15 11.55
CA VAL A 148 -4.05 -3.57 12.73
C VAL A 148 -4.62 -4.18 14.01
N VAL A 149 -5.94 -4.33 14.08
CA VAL A 149 -6.64 -5.00 15.19
C VAL A 149 -6.10 -6.42 15.37
N GLN A 150 -5.91 -7.16 14.28
CA GLN A 150 -5.36 -8.51 14.33
C GLN A 150 -3.95 -8.53 14.93
N GLN A 151 -3.04 -7.65 14.50
CA GLN A 151 -1.67 -7.63 15.05
C GLN A 151 -1.65 -7.24 16.54
N LEU A 152 -2.49 -6.30 16.96
CA LEU A 152 -2.65 -5.97 18.38
C LEU A 152 -3.16 -7.16 19.19
N CYS A 153 -4.13 -7.90 18.65
CA CYS A 153 -4.63 -9.12 19.28
C CYS A 153 -3.54 -10.22 19.33
N SER A 154 -2.71 -10.36 18.29
CA SER A 154 -1.59 -11.31 18.25
C SER A 154 -0.60 -11.05 19.40
N VAL A 155 -0.19 -9.79 19.57
CA VAL A 155 0.71 -9.38 20.65
C VAL A 155 0.05 -9.59 22.02
N CYS A 156 -1.22 -9.22 22.17
CA CYS A 156 -1.96 -9.39 23.42
C CYS A 156 -2.07 -10.87 23.82
N VAL A 157 -2.52 -11.74 22.91
CA VAL A 157 -2.64 -13.19 23.14
C VAL A 157 -1.28 -13.79 23.49
N PHE A 158 -0.21 -13.38 22.79
CA PHE A 158 1.15 -13.84 23.09
C PHE A 158 1.58 -13.49 24.52
N VAL A 159 1.37 -12.25 24.96
CA VAL A 159 1.71 -11.80 26.32
C VAL A 159 0.83 -12.47 27.39
N VAL A 160 -0.47 -12.63 27.11
CA VAL A 160 -1.42 -13.33 28.01
C VAL A 160 -1.00 -14.78 28.21
N ILE A 161 -0.62 -15.49 27.13
CA ILE A 161 -0.16 -16.88 27.21
C ILE A 161 1.15 -16.98 27.99
N TRP A 162 2.08 -16.06 27.75
CA TRP A 162 3.32 -15.99 28.53
C TRP A 162 3.02 -15.82 30.02
N TRP A 163 2.13 -14.88 30.38
CA TRP A 163 1.72 -14.64 31.76
C TRP A 163 1.11 -15.90 32.41
N TYR A 164 0.21 -16.59 31.71
CA TYR A 164 -0.37 -17.84 32.21
C TYR A 164 0.65 -18.97 32.42
N MET A 165 1.72 -18.98 31.61
CA MET A 165 2.80 -19.95 31.76
C MET A 165 3.76 -19.59 32.90
N ASP A 166 3.92 -18.30 33.20
CA ASP A 166 4.74 -17.79 34.31
C ASP A 166 4.07 -18.08 35.66
N GLU A 167 2.77 -17.80 35.78
CA GLU A 167 1.94 -18.12 36.96
C GLU A 167 1.69 -19.63 37.14
N GLY A 168 2.14 -20.47 36.20
CA GLY A 168 1.96 -21.93 36.26
C GLY A 168 0.51 -22.42 36.08
N LEU A 169 -0.42 -21.54 35.71
CA LEU A 169 -1.83 -21.87 35.46
C LEU A 169 -2.03 -22.66 34.17
N LEU A 170 -1.15 -22.46 33.18
CA LEU A 170 -1.19 -23.18 31.91
C LEU A 170 -0.03 -24.17 31.82
N ALA A 171 -0.37 -25.46 31.82
CA ALA A 171 0.65 -26.48 31.65
C ALA A 171 1.17 -26.52 30.19
N PRO A 172 2.49 -26.58 29.96
CA PRO A 172 3.05 -26.41 28.61
C PRO A 172 2.58 -27.44 27.59
N HIS A 173 2.32 -28.68 28.04
CA HIS A 173 1.89 -29.77 27.15
C HIS A 173 0.53 -29.50 26.50
N TRP A 174 -0.40 -28.83 27.20
CA TRP A 174 -1.67 -28.41 26.60
C TRP A 174 -1.46 -27.38 25.50
N LEU A 175 -0.59 -26.40 25.73
CA LEU A 175 -0.26 -25.40 24.72
C LEU A 175 0.44 -26.03 23.52
N PHE A 176 1.33 -27.00 23.74
CA PHE A 176 1.97 -27.74 22.67
C PHE A 176 0.96 -28.55 21.84
N GLY A 177 0.05 -29.28 22.49
CA GLY A 177 -1.01 -30.03 21.79
C GLY A 177 -1.95 -29.13 21.00
N MET A 178 -2.41 -28.03 21.60
CA MET A 178 -3.24 -27.03 20.94
C MET A 178 -2.50 -26.31 19.81
N GLY A 179 -1.21 -26.04 19.97
CA GLY A 179 -0.33 -25.45 18.95
C GLY A 179 -0.13 -26.36 17.75
N LEU A 180 0.09 -27.66 17.98
CA LEU A 180 0.15 -28.67 16.92
C LEU A 180 -1.18 -28.80 16.19
N ALA A 181 -2.29 -28.93 16.93
CA ALA A 181 -3.63 -29.02 16.35
C ALA A 181 -3.95 -27.80 15.48
N SER A 182 -3.68 -26.59 15.98
CA SER A 182 -3.90 -25.34 15.24
C SER A 182 -2.94 -25.17 14.06
N SER A 183 -1.71 -25.71 14.12
CA SER A 183 -0.78 -25.72 12.99
C SER A 183 -1.29 -26.63 11.87
N VAL A 184 -1.80 -27.82 12.21
CA VAL A 184 -2.39 -28.75 11.24
C VAL A 184 -3.65 -28.15 10.62
N VAL A 185 -4.56 -27.61 11.44
CA VAL A 185 -5.77 -26.93 10.96
C VAL A 185 -5.42 -25.73 10.08
N GLY A 186 -4.44 -24.91 10.50
CA GLY A 186 -3.95 -23.77 9.73
C GLY A 186 -3.35 -24.17 8.39
N TYR A 187 -2.56 -25.25 8.35
CA TYR A 187 -1.98 -25.78 7.12
C TYR A 187 -3.05 -26.29 6.16
N VAL A 188 -4.03 -27.04 6.66
CA VAL A 188 -5.16 -27.53 5.85
C VAL A 188 -5.98 -26.35 5.33
N LEU A 189 -6.31 -25.38 6.18
CA LEU A 189 -7.04 -24.19 5.77
C LEU A 189 -6.27 -23.38 4.72
N PHE A 190 -4.96 -23.24 4.89
CA PHE A 190 -4.10 -22.57 3.92
C PHE A 190 -4.11 -23.31 2.57
N ASP A 191 -3.96 -24.64 2.56
CA ASP A 191 -3.98 -25.46 1.35
C ASP A 191 -5.33 -25.39 0.62
N LEU A 192 -6.44 -25.38 1.39
CA LEU A 192 -7.80 -25.27 0.86
C LEU A 192 -8.08 -23.88 0.27
N VAL A 193 -7.63 -22.81 0.95
CA VAL A 193 -7.82 -21.42 0.49
C VAL A 193 -6.97 -21.14 -0.75
N ASP A 194 -5.75 -21.66 -0.80
CA ASP A 194 -4.83 -21.46 -1.93
C ASP A 194 -5.12 -22.41 -3.11
N GLY A 195 -6.04 -23.37 -2.95
CA GLY A 195 -6.40 -24.34 -4.00
C GLY A 195 -5.23 -25.20 -4.48
N GLY A 196 -4.13 -25.26 -3.72
CA GLY A 196 -2.88 -25.90 -4.11
C GLY A 196 -2.03 -25.12 -5.13
N ASP A 197 -2.39 -23.88 -5.51
CA ASP A 197 -1.66 -23.09 -6.50
C ASP A 197 -0.23 -22.74 -6.05
N GLY A 198 -0.05 -22.37 -4.78
CA GLY A 198 1.28 -22.10 -4.21
C GLY A 198 2.17 -23.34 -4.22
N ARG A 199 1.60 -24.53 -3.97
CA ARG A 199 2.34 -25.80 -4.05
C ARG A 199 2.73 -26.11 -5.49
N ARG A 200 1.82 -25.91 -6.45
CA ARG A 200 2.07 -26.13 -7.88
C ARG A 200 3.17 -25.24 -8.42
N ARG A 201 3.25 -23.98 -7.95
CA ARG A 201 4.32 -23.03 -8.31
C ARG A 201 5.65 -23.36 -7.65
N SER A 202 5.64 -23.74 -6.36
CA SER A 202 6.87 -24.03 -5.61
C SER A 202 7.47 -25.40 -5.92
N GLY A 203 6.70 -26.34 -6.48
CA GLY A 203 7.13 -27.72 -6.72
C GLY A 203 7.42 -28.54 -5.44
N ARG A 204 7.15 -27.98 -4.25
CA ARG A 204 7.39 -28.63 -2.96
C ARG A 204 6.34 -29.68 -2.64
N THR A 205 6.76 -30.79 -2.03
CA THR A 205 5.85 -31.83 -1.55
C THR A 205 5.44 -31.57 -0.11
N ARG A 206 4.32 -32.18 0.34
CA ARG A 206 3.90 -32.14 1.76
C ARG A 206 4.96 -32.73 2.69
N TRP A 207 5.78 -33.65 2.19
CA TRP A 207 6.89 -34.24 2.92
C TRP A 207 8.03 -33.23 3.14
N ASP A 208 8.28 -32.33 2.20
CA ASP A 208 9.28 -31.28 2.36
C ASP A 208 8.86 -30.28 3.43
N ASP A 209 7.59 -29.89 3.45
CA ASP A 209 7.02 -29.01 4.48
C ASP A 209 7.12 -29.66 5.87
N LEU A 210 6.75 -30.94 5.97
CA LEU A 210 6.85 -31.71 7.22
C LEU A 210 8.31 -31.85 7.68
N LYS A 211 9.23 -32.12 6.75
CA LYS A 211 10.67 -32.19 7.04
C LYS A 211 11.19 -30.86 7.56
N SER A 212 10.82 -29.74 6.91
CA SER A 212 11.19 -28.40 7.36
C SER A 212 10.60 -28.09 8.75
N ALA A 213 9.35 -28.47 9.01
CA ALA A 213 8.73 -28.30 10.33
C ALA A 213 9.44 -29.14 11.41
N LEU A 214 9.82 -30.39 11.09
CA LEU A 214 10.55 -31.27 12.01
C LEU A 214 11.94 -30.72 12.32
N VAL A 215 12.66 -30.23 11.30
CA VAL A 215 13.97 -29.59 11.48
C VAL A 215 13.82 -28.37 12.39
N PHE A 216 12.81 -27.54 12.13
CA PHE A 216 12.53 -26.36 12.95
C PHE A 216 12.26 -26.74 14.42
N VAL A 217 11.35 -27.67 14.67
CA VAL A 217 11.01 -28.16 16.02
C VAL A 217 12.22 -28.73 16.74
N THR A 218 13.01 -29.57 16.07
CA THR A 218 14.18 -30.22 16.67
C THR A 218 15.26 -29.19 17.02
N PHE A 219 15.49 -28.22 16.14
CA PHE A 219 16.44 -27.14 16.36
C PHE A 219 16.00 -26.24 17.52
N THR A 220 14.76 -25.75 17.51
CA THR A 220 14.24 -24.90 18.60
C THR A 220 14.28 -25.62 19.95
N TYR A 221 14.02 -26.94 19.97
CA TYR A 221 14.15 -27.75 21.17
C TYR A 221 15.61 -27.83 21.66
N GLY A 222 16.55 -28.09 20.75
CA GLY A 222 17.98 -28.13 21.07
C GLY A 222 18.55 -26.79 21.55
N PHE A 223 18.04 -25.67 21.03
CA PHE A 223 18.46 -24.33 21.43
C PHE A 223 17.78 -23.82 22.70
N SER A 224 16.69 -24.44 23.15
CA SER A 224 15.93 -23.98 24.31
C SER A 224 16.78 -23.82 25.59
N PRO A 225 17.65 -24.78 25.98
CA PRO A 225 18.54 -24.59 27.13
C PRO A 225 19.49 -23.41 26.95
N VAL A 226 20.00 -23.21 25.74
CA VAL A 226 20.94 -22.13 25.40
C VAL A 226 20.29 -20.76 25.53
N LEU A 227 19.04 -20.62 25.07
CA LEU A 227 18.25 -19.37 25.20
C LEU A 227 18.06 -18.99 26.68
N LYS A 228 17.82 -20.00 27.53
CA LYS A 228 17.67 -19.81 28.97
C LYS A 228 18.99 -19.37 29.63
N THR A 229 20.09 -20.07 29.35
CA THR A 229 21.38 -19.75 29.97
C THR A 229 21.98 -18.42 29.50
N LEU A 230 21.76 -18.02 28.23
CA LEU A 230 22.33 -16.79 27.66
C LEU A 230 21.83 -15.51 28.32
N THR A 231 20.62 -15.54 28.85
CA THR A 231 19.94 -14.33 29.36
C THR A 231 19.70 -14.38 30.87
N GLU A 232 20.20 -15.42 31.53
CA GLU A 232 20.12 -15.59 32.99
C GLU A 232 20.85 -14.46 33.73
N SER A 233 21.97 -13.97 33.19
CA SER A 233 22.76 -12.87 33.77
C SER A 233 22.14 -11.48 33.60
N VAL A 234 21.12 -11.34 32.76
CA VAL A 234 20.41 -10.08 32.53
C VAL A 234 19.33 -9.91 33.61
N SER A 235 19.01 -8.68 34.02
CA SER A 235 17.94 -8.45 34.98
C SER A 235 16.55 -8.69 34.36
N THR A 236 15.58 -9.09 35.18
CA THR A 236 14.18 -9.30 34.76
C THR A 236 13.55 -8.02 34.20
N ASP A 237 13.79 -6.89 34.87
CA ASP A 237 13.18 -5.61 34.50
C ASP A 237 13.67 -5.12 33.13
N THR A 238 14.95 -5.31 32.83
CA THR A 238 15.50 -4.96 31.52
C THR A 238 15.00 -5.90 30.43
N VAL A 239 14.81 -7.19 30.73
CA VAL A 239 14.19 -8.14 29.80
C VAL A 239 12.76 -7.73 29.47
N TYR A 240 11.94 -7.35 30.45
CA TYR A 240 10.58 -6.88 30.21
C TYR A 240 10.57 -5.58 29.40
N ALA A 241 11.40 -4.60 29.76
CA ALA A 241 11.51 -3.35 29.02
C ALA A 241 11.91 -3.58 27.55
N MET A 242 12.97 -4.36 27.31
CA MET A 242 13.43 -4.67 25.94
C MET A 242 12.37 -5.44 25.14
N SER A 243 11.65 -6.38 25.78
CA SER A 243 10.58 -7.13 25.13
C SER A 243 9.42 -6.22 24.72
N VAL A 244 9.03 -5.26 25.56
CA VAL A 244 8.00 -4.27 25.24
C VAL A 244 8.43 -3.41 24.05
N PHE A 245 9.66 -2.86 24.06
CA PHE A 245 10.15 -2.07 22.92
C PHE A 245 10.21 -2.87 21.61
N MET A 246 10.57 -4.15 21.69
CA MET A 246 10.66 -5.03 20.52
C MET A 246 9.29 -5.45 20.00
N LEU A 247 8.30 -5.69 20.88
CA LEU A 247 6.91 -5.90 20.46
C LEU A 247 6.28 -4.62 19.88
N LEU A 248 6.60 -3.45 20.42
CA LEU A 248 6.21 -2.16 19.83
C LEU A 248 6.86 -1.95 18.46
N GLY A 249 8.15 -2.26 18.34
CA GLY A 249 8.86 -2.23 17.06
C GLY A 249 8.23 -3.18 16.04
N HIS A 250 7.89 -4.40 16.46
CA HIS A 250 7.15 -5.35 15.62
C HIS A 250 5.87 -4.73 15.08
N LEU A 251 5.05 -4.09 15.94
CA LEU A 251 3.82 -3.41 15.53
C LEU A 251 4.05 -2.22 14.59
N ILE A 252 5.14 -1.47 14.74
CA ILE A 252 5.45 -0.30 13.90
C ILE A 252 5.93 -0.72 12.51
N PHE A 253 6.83 -1.70 12.44
CA PHE A 253 7.48 -2.13 11.20
C PHE A 253 6.72 -3.22 10.44
N PHE A 254 5.61 -3.70 10.98
CA PHE A 254 4.78 -4.70 10.31
C PHE A 254 4.19 -4.14 9.01
N ASP A 255 4.19 -4.96 7.96
CA ASP A 255 3.60 -4.61 6.68
C ASP A 255 2.07 -4.81 6.71
N TYR A 256 1.36 -3.71 6.98
CA TYR A 256 -0.09 -3.60 6.96
C TYR A 256 -0.70 -3.45 5.55
N GLY A 257 0.11 -3.50 4.48
CA GLY A 257 -0.34 -3.27 3.10
C GLY A 257 -0.18 -1.83 2.61
N ALA A 258 0.64 -1.02 3.30
CA ALA A 258 1.06 0.28 2.81
C ALA A 258 2.33 0.11 1.98
N ASN A 259 2.36 0.64 0.75
CA ASN A 259 3.56 0.69 -0.11
C ASN A 259 4.62 1.70 0.43
N ALA A 260 4.78 1.79 1.74
CA ALA A 260 5.72 2.69 2.38
C ALA A 260 7.08 2.00 2.48
N ALA A 261 8.13 2.66 1.98
CA ALA A 261 9.51 2.14 1.97
C ALA A 261 10.12 1.88 3.36
N ILE A 262 9.42 2.23 4.44
CA ILE A 262 9.89 2.16 5.83
C ILE A 262 9.57 0.80 6.48
N VAL A 263 8.57 0.05 5.97
CA VAL A 263 8.13 -1.22 6.57
C VAL A 263 8.84 -2.42 5.93
N SER A 264 9.43 -3.29 6.76
CA SER A 264 10.08 -4.53 6.32
C SER A 264 9.54 -5.69 7.14
N SER A 265 8.93 -6.66 6.46
CA SER A 265 8.37 -7.88 7.06
C SER A 265 9.43 -8.67 7.84
N THR A 266 10.65 -8.74 7.34
CA THR A 266 11.77 -9.43 7.99
C THR A 266 12.19 -8.73 9.28
N LEU A 267 12.27 -7.40 9.27
CA LEU A 267 12.64 -6.63 10.46
C LEU A 267 11.60 -6.80 11.57
N SER A 268 10.32 -6.66 11.21
CA SER A 268 9.19 -6.85 12.13
C SER A 268 9.19 -8.27 12.75
N LEU A 269 9.41 -9.31 11.95
CA LEU A 269 9.50 -10.69 12.46
C LEU A 269 10.70 -10.90 13.38
N ASN A 270 11.87 -10.37 13.04
CA ASN A 270 13.06 -10.50 13.88
C ASN A 270 12.84 -9.84 15.26
N MET A 271 12.18 -8.68 15.30
CA MET A 271 11.82 -8.02 16.55
C MET A 271 10.87 -8.85 17.41
N ALA A 272 9.83 -9.42 16.80
CA ALA A 272 8.89 -10.30 17.52
C ALA A 272 9.56 -11.56 18.05
N ILE A 273 10.42 -12.20 17.25
CA ILE A 273 11.17 -13.39 17.67
C ILE A 273 12.13 -13.03 18.82
N PHE A 274 12.85 -11.92 18.72
CA PHE A 274 13.73 -11.47 19.79
C PHE A 274 12.97 -11.21 21.09
N ALA A 275 11.84 -10.50 21.04
CA ALA A 275 10.98 -10.30 22.20
C ALA A 275 10.50 -11.64 22.79
N SER A 276 10.12 -12.59 21.93
CA SER A 276 9.66 -13.90 22.37
C SER A 276 10.75 -14.70 23.08
N VAL A 277 11.99 -14.61 22.60
CA VAL A 277 13.16 -15.27 23.20
C VAL A 277 13.48 -14.64 24.56
N CYS A 278 13.45 -13.32 24.67
CA CYS A 278 13.65 -12.59 25.91
C CYS A 278 12.61 -12.98 26.98
N LEU A 279 11.34 -13.07 26.61
CA LEU A 279 10.28 -13.50 27.53
C LEU A 279 10.37 -15.00 27.86
N ALA A 280 10.67 -15.83 26.87
CA ALA A 280 10.79 -17.28 27.02
C ALA A 280 11.88 -17.68 28.04
N SER A 281 12.96 -16.92 28.13
CA SER A 281 14.08 -17.26 29.02
C SER A 281 13.77 -17.11 30.52
N ARG A 282 12.73 -16.33 30.86
CA ARG A 282 12.27 -16.16 32.25
C ARG A 282 11.43 -17.32 32.76
N LEU A 283 10.99 -18.20 31.86
CA LEU A 283 10.16 -19.33 32.25
C LEU A 283 10.97 -20.43 32.96
N PRO A 284 10.34 -21.17 33.89
CA PRO A 284 11.06 -22.02 34.84
C PRO A 284 11.69 -23.28 34.21
N ARG A 285 11.14 -23.86 33.14
CA ARG A 285 11.76 -25.02 32.44
C ARG A 285 12.07 -24.74 30.98
N SER A 286 13.05 -25.44 30.43
CA SER A 286 13.38 -25.42 29.00
C SER A 286 12.15 -25.72 28.12
N LEU A 287 11.31 -26.68 28.51
CA LEU A 287 10.06 -26.97 27.78
C LEU A 287 9.16 -25.74 27.61
N HIS A 288 9.06 -24.88 28.62
CA HIS A 288 8.26 -23.65 28.52
C HIS A 288 8.85 -22.70 27.48
N ALA A 289 10.17 -22.53 27.47
CA ALA A 289 10.86 -21.68 26.51
C ALA A 289 10.72 -22.20 25.06
N PHE A 290 10.86 -23.51 24.86
CA PHE A 290 10.67 -24.15 23.55
C PHE A 290 9.26 -23.90 23.00
N ILE A 291 8.23 -24.11 23.83
CA ILE A 291 6.83 -23.96 23.43
C ILE A 291 6.51 -22.48 23.16
N MET A 292 7.02 -21.55 23.96
CA MET A 292 6.81 -20.12 23.74
C MET A 292 7.41 -19.62 22.44
N VAL A 293 8.63 -20.02 22.10
CA VAL A 293 9.27 -19.63 20.83
C VAL A 293 8.54 -20.26 19.63
N THR A 294 8.11 -21.51 19.76
CA THR A 294 7.32 -22.18 18.71
C THR A 294 5.96 -21.47 18.51
N PHE A 295 5.29 -21.12 19.60
CA PHE A 295 4.04 -20.38 19.57
C PHE A 295 4.21 -18.96 19.01
N ALA A 296 5.32 -18.29 19.32
CA ALA A 296 5.65 -16.97 18.75
C ALA A 296 5.70 -17.01 17.23
N ILE A 297 6.32 -18.03 16.65
CA ILE A 297 6.37 -18.19 15.19
C ILE A 297 4.99 -18.49 14.62
N GLN A 298 4.20 -19.29 15.32
CA GLN A 298 2.82 -19.56 14.92
C GLN A 298 1.97 -18.28 14.87
N ILE A 299 2.07 -17.41 15.88
CA ILE A 299 1.22 -16.22 16.01
C ILE A 299 1.74 -15.00 15.23
N PHE A 300 3.07 -14.83 15.09
CA PHE A 300 3.66 -13.67 14.40
C PHE A 300 4.04 -13.94 12.94
N ALA A 301 4.29 -15.18 12.55
CA ALA A 301 4.63 -15.51 11.15
C ALA A 301 3.49 -16.25 10.43
N LEU A 302 3.05 -17.39 10.95
CA LEU A 302 2.07 -18.24 10.23
C LEU A 302 0.68 -17.62 10.21
N TRP A 303 0.23 -17.08 11.34
CA TRP A 303 -1.11 -16.51 11.48
C TRP A 303 -1.35 -15.30 10.56
N PRO A 304 -0.46 -14.29 10.45
CA PRO A 304 -0.68 -13.18 9.53
C PRO A 304 -0.65 -13.59 8.06
N MET A 305 0.16 -14.59 7.68
CA MET A 305 0.17 -15.13 6.32
C MET A 305 -1.17 -15.79 5.96
N LEU A 306 -1.73 -16.59 6.87
CA LEU A 306 -3.05 -17.19 6.71
C LEU A 306 -4.14 -16.13 6.60
N GLN A 307 -4.09 -15.08 7.42
CA GLN A 307 -5.05 -13.98 7.40
C GLN A 307 -5.00 -13.18 6.09
N LYS A 308 -3.81 -12.88 5.56
CA LYS A 308 -3.65 -12.20 4.26
C LYS A 308 -4.35 -12.98 3.14
N LYS A 309 -4.20 -14.31 3.12
CA LYS A 309 -4.89 -15.19 2.16
C LYS A 309 -6.39 -15.24 2.42
N LEU A 310 -6.81 -15.46 3.66
CA LEU A 310 -8.23 -15.54 4.03
C LEU A 310 -8.98 -14.25 3.65
N LYS A 311 -8.36 -13.09 3.88
CA LYS A 311 -8.89 -11.77 3.50
C LYS A 311 -9.11 -11.63 1.99
N ALA A 312 -8.19 -12.16 1.18
CA ALA A 312 -8.25 -12.08 -0.28
C ALA A 312 -9.36 -12.98 -0.88
N PHE A 313 -9.52 -14.20 -0.37
CA PHE A 313 -10.47 -15.16 -0.93
C PHE A 313 -11.88 -15.09 -0.30
N THR A 314 -11.97 -14.96 1.03
CA THR A 314 -13.25 -15.06 1.76
C THR A 314 -13.42 -13.96 2.81
N PRO A 315 -13.82 -12.74 2.42
CA PRO A 315 -13.86 -11.59 3.32
C PRO A 315 -14.84 -11.75 4.50
N ARG A 316 -15.95 -12.48 4.31
CA ARG A 316 -16.93 -12.73 5.39
C ARG A 316 -16.35 -13.60 6.51
N SER A 317 -15.65 -14.68 6.14
CA SER A 317 -15.00 -15.59 7.08
C SER A 317 -13.90 -14.85 7.85
N TYR A 318 -13.11 -14.03 7.15
CA TYR A 318 -12.07 -13.21 7.76
C TYR A 318 -12.61 -12.27 8.86
N VAL A 319 -13.76 -11.61 8.67
CA VAL A 319 -14.36 -10.77 9.71
C VAL A 319 -14.76 -11.60 10.94
N GLY A 320 -15.38 -12.76 10.73
CA GLY A 320 -15.76 -13.67 11.81
C GLY A 320 -14.55 -14.16 12.61
N VAL A 321 -13.49 -14.58 11.92
CA VAL A 321 -12.22 -14.99 12.54
C VAL A 321 -11.58 -13.85 13.32
N THR A 322 -11.59 -12.62 12.77
CA THR A 322 -11.04 -11.44 13.44
C THR A 322 -11.80 -11.11 14.72
N LEU A 323 -13.13 -11.16 14.67
CA LEU A 323 -13.98 -10.90 15.83
C LEU A 323 -13.75 -11.95 16.92
N LEU A 324 -13.73 -13.24 16.55
CA LEU A 324 -13.46 -14.32 17.49
C LEU A 324 -12.08 -14.18 18.13
N PHE A 325 -11.06 -13.82 17.34
CA PHE A 325 -9.71 -13.61 17.84
C PHE A 325 -9.63 -12.42 18.79
N ALA A 326 -10.29 -11.30 18.46
CA ALA A 326 -10.38 -10.14 19.34
C ALA A 326 -11.10 -10.44 20.67
N LEU A 327 -12.21 -11.20 20.61
CA LEU A 327 -12.93 -11.66 21.80
C LEU A 327 -12.06 -12.57 22.66
N SER A 328 -11.26 -13.46 22.05
CA SER A 328 -10.33 -14.32 22.78
C SER A 328 -9.21 -13.53 23.48
N ALA A 329 -8.66 -12.51 22.81
CA ALA A 329 -7.65 -11.62 23.38
C ALA A 329 -8.22 -10.80 24.56
N LEU A 330 -9.42 -10.24 24.39
CA LEU A 330 -10.13 -9.52 25.43
C LEU A 330 -10.47 -10.42 26.62
N GLY A 331 -10.99 -11.63 26.37
CA GLY A 331 -11.30 -12.61 27.41
C GLY A 331 -10.07 -13.00 28.22
N GLY A 332 -8.95 -13.27 27.55
CA GLY A 332 -7.68 -13.59 28.21
C GLY A 332 -7.10 -12.42 29.03
N LEU A 333 -7.26 -11.19 28.55
CA LEU A 333 -6.82 -10.01 29.30
C LEU A 333 -7.75 -9.69 30.48
N LEU A 334 -9.07 -9.92 30.33
CA LEU A 334 -10.07 -9.75 31.39
C LEU A 334 -9.78 -10.63 32.60
N SER A 335 -9.33 -11.86 32.37
CA SER A 335 -8.95 -12.80 33.43
C SER A 335 -7.70 -12.40 34.20
N ILE A 336 -6.84 -11.55 33.64
CA ILE A 336 -5.65 -11.03 34.33
C ILE A 336 -6.01 -9.71 35.03
N SER A 337 -6.61 -8.77 34.29
CA SER A 337 -6.92 -7.43 34.77
C SER A 337 -8.13 -6.84 34.03
N GLY A 338 -9.17 -6.52 34.80
CA GLY A 338 -10.35 -5.82 34.27
C GLY A 338 -10.01 -4.44 33.69
N VAL A 339 -9.10 -3.70 34.33
CA VAL A 339 -8.65 -2.38 33.85
C VAL A 339 -7.89 -2.53 32.52
N GLY A 340 -6.98 -3.50 32.43
CA GLY A 340 -6.23 -3.78 31.21
C GLY A 340 -7.14 -4.14 30.04
N ALA A 341 -8.16 -4.96 30.29
CA ALA A 341 -9.14 -5.30 29.28
C ALA A 341 -9.99 -4.13 28.80
N VAL A 342 -10.44 -3.25 29.71
CA VAL A 342 -11.17 -2.04 29.33
C VAL A 342 -10.30 -1.13 28.47
N LEU A 343 -9.04 -0.91 28.86
CA LEU A 343 -8.11 -0.10 28.07
C LEU A 343 -7.83 -0.72 26.69
N PHE A 344 -7.67 -2.04 26.62
CA PHE A 344 -7.46 -2.73 25.35
C PHE A 344 -8.71 -2.69 24.47
N ALA A 345 -9.91 -2.86 25.03
CA ALA A 345 -11.17 -2.71 24.30
C ALA A 345 -11.32 -1.31 23.71
N LEU A 346 -11.04 -0.27 24.51
CA LEU A 346 -11.06 1.11 24.06
C LEU A 346 -10.03 1.36 22.95
N LEU A 347 -8.83 0.77 23.05
CA LEU A 347 -7.81 0.85 22.01
C LEU A 347 -8.30 0.20 20.71
N LEU A 348 -8.86 -1.01 20.77
CA LEU A 348 -9.38 -1.72 19.60
C LEU A 348 -10.51 -0.94 18.93
N ILE A 349 -11.49 -0.45 19.70
CA ILE A 349 -12.60 0.38 19.20
C ILE A 349 -12.09 1.70 18.61
N SER A 350 -11.08 2.31 19.24
CA SER A 350 -10.47 3.53 18.75
C SER A 350 -9.85 3.31 17.37
N ILE A 351 -9.06 2.26 17.20
CA ILE A 351 -8.39 1.95 15.93
C ILE A 351 -9.40 1.48 14.87
N SER A 352 -10.38 0.65 15.24
CA SER A 352 -11.32 0.08 14.28
C SER A 352 -12.41 1.05 13.82
N CYS A 353 -12.84 1.99 14.69
CA CYS A 353 -14.01 2.82 14.44
C CYS A 353 -13.72 4.32 14.51
N LEU A 354 -12.99 4.78 15.53
CA LEU A 354 -12.71 6.21 15.72
C LEU A 354 -11.72 6.72 14.68
N CYS A 355 -10.61 6.00 14.44
CA CYS A 355 -9.62 6.36 13.42
C CYS A 355 -10.26 6.50 12.03
N PRO A 356 -11.02 5.52 11.50
CA PRO A 356 -11.72 5.67 10.22
C PRO A 356 -12.70 6.85 10.20
N PHE A 357 -13.42 7.09 11.31
CA PHE A 357 -14.32 8.22 11.42
C PHE A 357 -13.57 9.57 11.34
N TYR A 358 -12.50 9.73 12.12
CA TYR A 358 -11.67 10.93 12.09
C TYR A 358 -11.01 11.12 10.72
N LEU A 359 -10.51 10.06 10.08
CA LEU A 359 -9.92 10.14 8.75
C LEU A 359 -10.91 10.67 7.71
N ILE A 360 -12.16 10.20 7.72
CA ILE A 360 -13.20 10.67 6.80
C ILE A 360 -13.59 12.13 7.11
N ARG A 361 -13.64 12.52 8.38
CA ARG A 361 -13.91 13.92 8.78
C ARG A 361 -12.79 14.86 8.34
N LEU A 362 -11.53 14.47 8.56
CA LEU A 362 -10.36 15.24 8.15
C LEU A 362 -10.25 15.35 6.63
N GLN A 363 -10.73 14.34 5.89
CA GLN A 363 -10.77 14.40 4.44
C GLN A 363 -11.63 15.57 3.92
N LEU A 364 -12.70 15.95 4.63
CA LEU A 364 -13.54 17.09 4.25
C LEU A 364 -12.80 18.42 4.35
N LEU A 365 -11.75 18.49 5.16
CA LEU A 365 -10.92 19.68 5.34
C LEU A 365 -9.75 19.74 4.34
N LYS A 366 -9.56 18.70 3.50
CA LYS A 366 -8.49 18.68 2.52
C LYS A 366 -8.88 19.52 1.30
N GLU A 367 -8.16 20.62 1.11
CA GLU A 367 -8.19 21.39 -0.14
C GLU A 367 -6.90 21.11 -0.92
N ASN A 368 -7.02 20.36 -2.02
CA ASN A 368 -5.95 20.26 -3.01
C ASN A 368 -6.28 21.20 -4.17
N ILE A 369 -5.38 22.15 -4.44
CA ILE A 369 -5.53 23.08 -5.54
C ILE A 369 -4.65 22.59 -6.68
N HIS A 370 -5.29 22.27 -7.78
CA HIS A 370 -4.66 21.92 -9.04
C HIS A 370 -4.71 23.12 -9.97
N GLY A 371 -3.66 23.28 -10.76
CA GLY A 371 -3.57 24.41 -11.67
C GLY A 371 -2.58 24.16 -12.79
N PRO A 372 -2.43 25.14 -13.69
CA PRO A 372 -1.53 25.04 -14.82
C PRO A 372 -0.03 24.92 -14.45
N TRP A 373 0.34 25.07 -13.18
CA TRP A 373 1.71 24.86 -12.67
C TRP A 373 1.95 23.43 -12.16
N ASP A 374 0.94 22.56 -12.18
CA ASP A 374 1.11 21.17 -11.79
C ASP A 374 2.13 20.47 -12.71
N GLU A 375 2.91 19.57 -12.12
CA GLU A 375 3.94 18.83 -12.84
C GLU A 375 3.32 18.08 -14.03
N ALA A 376 3.96 18.17 -15.19
CA ALA A 376 3.49 17.49 -16.38
C ALA A 376 3.68 15.98 -16.20
N GLU A 377 2.60 15.28 -15.86
CA GLU A 377 2.59 13.82 -15.88
C GLU A 377 2.68 13.35 -17.33
N ILE A 378 3.85 12.84 -17.70
CA ILE A 378 4.05 12.16 -18.97
C ILE A 378 3.27 10.84 -18.88
N LYS A 379 2.03 10.83 -19.40
CA LYS A 379 1.27 9.60 -19.66
C LYS A 379 1.84 8.93 -20.89
N GLU A 380 3.09 8.51 -20.82
CA GLU A 380 3.67 7.66 -21.83
C GLU A 380 3.02 6.28 -21.70
N ASP A 381 2.36 5.85 -22.79
CA ASP A 381 2.33 4.43 -23.13
C ASP A 381 3.79 4.00 -23.30
N LEU A 382 4.49 3.74 -22.19
CA LEU A 382 5.89 3.32 -22.13
C LEU A 382 6.10 2.02 -22.94
N SER A 383 5.01 1.27 -23.15
CA SER A 383 4.91 0.12 -24.06
C SER A 383 5.15 0.44 -25.54
N ARG A 384 4.96 1.69 -25.97
CA ARG A 384 5.09 2.13 -27.37
C ARG A 384 6.49 2.65 -27.71
N PHE A 385 7.27 3.01 -26.70
CA PHE A 385 8.67 3.45 -26.84
C PHE A 385 9.69 2.34 -26.56
N LEU A 386 9.27 1.26 -25.89
CA LEU A 386 10.10 0.09 -25.57
C LEU A 386 9.83 -1.13 -26.47
N SER A 387 9.04 -0.98 -27.53
CA SER A 387 8.85 -1.97 -28.62
C SER A 387 9.67 -1.60 -29.83
#